data_AF-A0A730V9H3-F1
#
_entry.id   AF-A0A730V9H3-F1
#
_cell.length_a   1.000
_cell.length_b   1.000
_cell.length_c   1.000
_cell.angle_alpha   90.00
_cell.angle_beta   90.00
_cell.angle_gamma   90.00
#
_symmetry.space_group_name_H-M   'P 1'
#
loop_
_entity.id
_entity.type
_entity.pdbx_description
1 polymer ?
#
loop_
_entity_poly.entity_id
_entity_poly.type
_entity_poly.pdbx_seq_one_letter_code
_entity_poly.pdbx_strand_id
1 'polypeptide(L)'
;MNDELLQRMLAPLMRGVRLLFGRGILTGTSDGLKMQNAQMTSLDGETFDDVERPQQYGQISVPLPGAETFFGCLMGDRDQAVILVVEDKRYRPTGLPDGDSGIYHYEGHRLRLTKDGRAILTCKTLEVYADNHILFDSPESTFTGNLTVQKNLTVQQHTHIQGNLALDGTGNAGGHFTMSDATIAGVTYSGHTHRENGRGSNTGGPQNG
;
A
#
# COMPACT_ATOMS: atom_id res chain seq x y z
N MET A 1 -64.99 14.26 -1.85
CA MET A 1 -64.06 13.96 -0.75
C MET A 1 -63.18 15.19 -0.60
N ASN A 2 -63.16 15.87 0.55
CA ASN A 2 -62.47 17.15 0.70
C ASN A 2 -60.96 16.93 0.66
N ASP A 3 -60.30 17.42 -0.40
CA ASP A 3 -58.83 17.33 -0.58
C ASP A 3 -58.07 17.92 0.60
N GLU A 4 -58.64 18.92 1.27
CA GLU A 4 -58.07 19.57 2.45
C GLU A 4 -58.02 18.64 3.68
N LEU A 5 -59.02 17.78 3.84
CA LEU A 5 -59.09 16.81 4.94
C LEU A 5 -58.13 15.64 4.69
N LEU A 6 -58.02 15.22 3.42
CA LEU A 6 -57.03 14.22 2.99
C LEU A 6 -55.60 14.72 3.20
N GLN A 7 -55.30 15.97 2.84
CA GLN A 7 -53.97 16.57 3.06
C GLN A 7 -53.62 16.66 4.55
N ARG A 8 -54.56 17.03 5.42
CA ARG A 8 -54.33 17.06 6.88
C ARG A 8 -54.04 15.68 7.45
N MET A 9 -54.74 14.64 6.98
CA MET A 9 -54.50 13.27 7.42
C MET A 9 -53.15 12.71 6.92
N LEU A 10 -52.72 13.11 5.73
CA LEU A 10 -51.45 12.67 5.14
C LEU A 10 -50.23 13.52 5.58
N ALA A 11 -50.43 14.71 6.14
CA ALA A 11 -49.34 15.61 6.50
C ALA A 11 -48.29 14.98 7.46
N PRO A 12 -48.67 14.23 8.52
CA PRO A 12 -47.68 13.57 9.38
C PRO A 12 -46.87 12.50 8.64
N LEU A 13 -47.53 11.72 7.78
CA LEU A 13 -46.88 10.70 6.95
C LEU A 13 -45.90 11.35 5.96
N MET A 14 -46.32 12.39 5.24
CA MET A 14 -45.46 13.10 4.30
C MET A 14 -44.26 13.75 5.00
N ARG A 15 -44.45 14.26 6.22
CA ARG A 15 -43.34 14.80 7.03
C ARG A 15 -42.36 13.68 7.39
N GLY A 16 -42.83 12.55 7.92
CA GLY A 16 -41.98 11.40 8.22
C GLY A 16 -41.17 10.93 7.00
N VAL A 17 -41.84 10.77 5.85
CA VAL A 17 -41.19 10.38 4.59
C VAL A 17 -40.11 11.37 4.16
N ARG A 18 -40.34 12.69 4.32
CA ARG A 18 -39.34 13.72 3.98
C ARG A 18 -38.12 13.69 4.88
N LEU A 19 -38.27 13.24 6.13
CA LEU A 19 -37.17 13.18 7.11
C LEU A 19 -36.35 11.89 7.02
N LEU A 20 -36.83 10.87 6.28
CA LEU A 20 -36.17 9.56 6.22
C LEU A 20 -34.74 9.61 5.70
N PHE A 21 -34.41 10.50 4.77
CA PHE A 21 -33.07 10.59 4.18
C PHE A 21 -32.63 12.04 4.10
N GLY A 22 -31.36 12.27 4.41
CA GLY A 22 -30.76 13.58 4.29
C GLY A 22 -29.31 13.53 3.85
N ARG A 23 -28.79 14.72 3.58
CA ARG A 23 -27.38 14.96 3.26
C ARG A 23 -26.82 15.94 4.26
N GLY A 24 -25.56 15.76 4.61
CA GLY A 24 -24.87 16.66 5.52
C GLY A 24 -23.39 16.75 5.22
N ILE A 25 -22.73 17.55 6.03
CA ILE A 25 -21.28 17.69 6.07
C ILE A 25 -20.81 17.13 7.40
N LEU A 26 -19.86 16.21 7.35
CA LEU A 26 -19.21 15.64 8.51
C LEU A 26 -18.40 16.75 9.22
N THR A 27 -18.62 16.94 10.51
CA THR A 27 -17.90 17.91 11.34
C THR A 27 -16.88 17.24 12.25
N GLY A 28 -17.08 15.97 12.60
CA GLY A 28 -16.17 15.19 13.43
C GLY A 28 -16.44 13.69 13.38
N THR A 29 -15.44 12.90 13.79
CA THR A 29 -15.52 11.43 13.86
C THR A 29 -14.90 10.95 15.17
N SER A 30 -15.59 10.05 15.87
CA SER A 30 -15.11 9.35 17.06
C SER A 30 -14.79 7.89 16.73
N ASP A 31 -13.50 7.56 16.63
CA ASP A 31 -12.99 6.24 16.20
C ASP A 31 -12.55 5.34 17.38
N GLY A 32 -12.90 5.71 18.61
CA GLY A 32 -12.52 4.94 19.81
C GLY A 32 -13.49 3.82 20.19
N LEU A 33 -14.66 3.77 19.55
CA LEU A 33 -15.77 2.87 19.86
C LEU A 33 -15.79 1.66 18.91
N LYS A 34 -16.49 0.58 19.29
CA LYS A 34 -16.65 -0.62 18.44
C LYS A 34 -17.44 -0.33 17.15
N MET A 35 -18.37 0.62 17.23
CA MET A 35 -19.02 1.24 16.09
C MET A 35 -18.56 2.69 16.09
N GLN A 36 -18.12 3.19 14.95
CA GLN A 36 -17.66 4.57 14.83
C GLN A 36 -18.86 5.50 14.95
N ASN A 37 -18.75 6.56 15.74
CA ASN A 37 -19.77 7.60 15.85
C ASN A 37 -19.26 8.88 15.19
N ALA A 38 -20.16 9.74 14.75
CA ALA A 38 -19.81 10.93 13.99
C ALA A 38 -20.72 12.11 14.33
N GLN A 39 -20.18 13.30 14.08
CA GLN A 39 -20.91 14.56 14.11
C GLN A 39 -21.10 15.05 12.69
N MET A 40 -22.30 15.54 12.39
CA MET A 40 -22.60 16.10 11.07
C MET A 40 -23.57 17.26 11.17
N THR A 41 -23.50 18.17 10.21
CA THR A 41 -24.48 19.23 10.01
C THR A 41 -25.21 18.98 8.69
N SER A 42 -26.52 18.83 8.76
CA SER A 42 -27.40 18.71 7.60
C SER A 42 -27.39 20.00 6.76
N LEU A 43 -27.77 19.91 5.48
CA LEU A 43 -27.77 21.05 4.56
C LEU A 43 -28.73 22.19 4.96
N ASP A 44 -29.71 21.90 5.80
CA ASP A 44 -30.64 22.87 6.40
C ASP A 44 -30.13 23.49 7.71
N GLY A 45 -28.91 23.14 8.14
CA GLY A 45 -28.25 23.69 9.32
C GLY A 45 -28.49 22.94 10.62
N GLU A 46 -29.27 21.84 10.59
CA GLU A 46 -29.48 20.99 11.77
C GLU A 46 -28.21 20.18 12.08
N THR A 47 -27.77 20.19 13.34
CA THR A 47 -26.58 19.45 13.78
C THR A 47 -26.97 18.16 14.48
N PHE A 48 -26.29 17.09 14.11
CA PHE A 48 -26.39 15.77 14.71
C PHE A 48 -25.12 15.47 15.47
N ASP A 49 -25.29 15.01 16.70
CA ASP A 49 -24.22 14.49 17.53
C ASP A 49 -24.41 12.97 17.70
N ASP A 50 -23.31 12.28 17.99
CA ASP A 50 -23.29 10.85 18.31
C ASP A 50 -23.98 9.93 17.28
N VAL A 51 -23.89 10.28 15.99
CA VAL A 51 -24.54 9.53 14.90
C VAL A 51 -23.75 8.27 14.59
N GLU A 52 -24.42 7.13 14.65
CA GLU A 52 -23.81 5.85 14.30
C GLU A 52 -23.35 5.86 12.83
N ARG A 53 -22.09 5.47 12.61
CA ARG A 53 -21.47 5.29 11.30
C ARG A 53 -21.00 3.84 11.13
N PRO A 54 -21.90 2.93 10.75
CA PRO A 54 -21.50 1.57 10.39
C PRO A 54 -20.51 1.57 9.22
N GLN A 55 -19.51 0.71 9.28
CA GLN A 55 -18.54 0.48 8.22
C GLN A 55 -18.78 -0.89 7.57
N GLN A 56 -18.41 -1.01 6.29
CA GLN A 56 -18.41 -2.32 5.63
C GLN A 56 -17.36 -3.22 6.30
N TYR A 57 -17.71 -4.49 6.52
CA TYR A 57 -16.78 -5.46 7.09
C TYR A 57 -15.50 -5.58 6.24
N GLY A 58 -14.34 -5.56 6.88
CA GLY A 58 -13.04 -5.56 6.21
C GLY A 58 -12.58 -4.19 5.71
N GLN A 59 -13.37 -3.13 5.90
CA GLN A 59 -12.96 -1.75 5.64
C GLN A 59 -12.76 -1.00 6.96
N ILE A 60 -11.69 -0.21 7.03
CA ILE A 60 -11.41 0.71 8.13
C ILE A 60 -11.17 2.08 7.51
N SER A 61 -11.84 3.11 8.02
CA SER A 61 -11.65 4.48 7.55
C SER A 61 -12.02 5.51 8.61
N VAL A 62 -11.28 6.62 8.64
CA VAL A 62 -11.60 7.79 9.47
C VAL A 62 -11.67 9.00 8.54
N PRO A 63 -12.87 9.39 8.07
CA PRO A 63 -13.04 10.51 7.16
C PRO A 63 -12.68 11.83 7.83
N LEU A 64 -12.13 12.75 7.04
CA LEU A 64 -11.81 14.10 7.48
C LEU A 64 -13.08 14.95 7.61
N PRO A 65 -13.14 15.90 8.56
CA PRO A 65 -14.15 16.94 8.54
C PRO A 65 -14.25 17.64 7.18
N GLY A 66 -15.48 17.96 6.78
CA GLY A 66 -15.82 18.48 5.46
C GLY A 66 -16.21 17.41 4.43
N ALA A 67 -16.11 16.11 4.75
CA ALA A 67 -16.64 15.05 3.90
C ALA A 67 -18.18 15.11 3.85
N GLU A 68 -18.77 14.72 2.72
CA GLU A 68 -20.24 14.65 2.61
C GLU A 68 -20.77 13.36 3.22
N THR A 69 -21.87 13.48 3.96
CA THR A 69 -22.61 12.36 4.52
C THR A 69 -23.96 12.22 3.83
N PHE A 70 -24.38 10.97 3.63
CA PHE A 70 -25.76 10.60 3.36
C PHE A 70 -26.22 9.77 4.54
N PHE A 71 -27.31 10.18 5.18
CA PHE A 71 -27.81 9.53 6.38
C PHE A 71 -29.29 9.19 6.22
N GLY A 72 -29.70 8.17 6.97
CA GLY A 72 -31.10 7.80 7.14
C GLY A 72 -31.57 8.08 8.56
N CYS A 73 -32.83 8.48 8.72
CA CYS A 73 -33.50 8.65 10.01
C CYS A 73 -34.52 7.53 10.17
N LEU A 74 -34.33 6.62 11.12
CA LEU A 74 -35.22 5.48 11.30
C LEU A 74 -36.64 5.97 11.62
N MET A 75 -37.64 5.51 10.87
CA MET A 75 -39.04 5.95 10.98
C MET A 75 -39.27 7.47 10.85
N GLY A 76 -38.29 8.21 10.31
CA GLY A 76 -38.32 9.68 10.22
C GLY A 76 -37.96 10.38 11.53
N ASP A 77 -37.43 9.65 12.52
CA ASP A 77 -36.95 10.18 13.79
C ASP A 77 -35.50 10.70 13.65
N ARG A 78 -35.32 12.00 13.88
CA ARG A 78 -34.02 12.67 13.76
C ARG A 78 -33.05 12.25 14.87
N ASP A 79 -33.56 11.80 16.01
CA ASP A 79 -32.73 11.29 17.11
C ASP A 79 -32.19 9.88 16.82
N GLN A 80 -32.72 9.20 15.79
CA GLN A 80 -32.27 7.87 15.34
C GLN A 80 -31.65 7.94 13.94
N ALA A 81 -30.75 8.90 13.75
CA ALA A 81 -29.98 9.03 12.52
C ALA A 81 -28.86 7.99 12.44
N VAL A 82 -28.62 7.46 11.25
CA VAL A 82 -27.49 6.57 10.93
C VAL A 82 -26.87 7.00 9.62
N ILE A 83 -25.54 7.13 9.60
CA ILE A 83 -24.81 7.45 8.37
C ILE A 83 -24.69 6.22 7.50
N LEU A 84 -25.12 6.34 6.24
CA LEU A 84 -25.13 5.25 5.27
C LEU A 84 -23.92 5.33 4.32
N VAL A 85 -23.52 6.54 3.96
CA VAL A 85 -22.40 6.80 3.06
C VAL A 85 -21.65 8.03 3.55
N VAL A 86 -20.31 7.97 3.50
CA VAL A 86 -19.45 9.14 3.60
C VAL A 86 -18.54 9.19 2.41
N GLU A 87 -18.50 10.33 1.74
CA GLU A 87 -17.66 10.54 0.56
C GLU A 87 -16.94 11.88 0.66
N ASP A 88 -15.63 11.86 0.42
CA ASP A 88 -14.82 13.07 0.36
C ASP A 88 -14.42 13.38 -1.09
N LYS A 89 -15.20 14.24 -1.72
CA LYS A 89 -15.02 14.64 -3.13
C LYS A 89 -13.70 15.37 -3.38
N ARG A 90 -13.10 15.97 -2.34
CA ARG A 90 -11.85 16.73 -2.46
C ARG A 90 -10.69 15.82 -2.89
N TYR A 91 -10.78 14.54 -2.53
CA TYR A 91 -9.70 13.58 -2.71
C TYR A 91 -10.10 12.36 -3.57
N ARG A 92 -11.37 12.24 -3.96
CA ARG A 92 -11.85 11.19 -4.85
C ARG A 92 -11.05 11.20 -6.16
N PRO A 93 -10.38 10.08 -6.53
CA PRO A 93 -9.75 9.96 -7.84
C PRO A 93 -10.77 10.10 -8.98
N THR A 94 -10.44 10.90 -10.00
CA THR A 94 -11.28 11.13 -11.19
C THR A 94 -10.56 10.70 -12.47
N GLY A 95 -11.31 10.60 -13.58
CA GLY A 95 -10.75 10.27 -14.90
C GLY A 95 -10.19 8.84 -15.02
N LEU A 96 -10.70 7.91 -14.22
CA LEU A 96 -10.33 6.50 -14.32
C LEU A 96 -11.06 5.83 -15.49
N PRO A 97 -10.42 4.86 -16.18
CA PRO A 97 -11.10 4.02 -17.16
C PRO A 97 -12.31 3.29 -16.55
N ASP A 98 -13.35 3.07 -17.37
CA ASP A 98 -14.53 2.31 -16.95
C ASP A 98 -14.15 0.90 -16.50
N GLY A 99 -14.67 0.48 -15.34
CA GLY A 99 -14.39 -0.82 -14.72
C GLY A 99 -13.20 -0.84 -13.75
N ASP A 100 -12.35 0.19 -13.73
CA ASP A 100 -11.30 0.31 -12.72
C ASP A 100 -11.92 0.47 -11.31
N SER A 101 -11.30 -0.16 -10.32
CA SER A 101 -11.73 -0.08 -8.91
C SER A 101 -10.54 0.00 -7.97
N GLY A 102 -10.78 0.35 -6.71
CA GLY A 102 -9.70 0.41 -5.73
C GLY A 102 -10.05 1.17 -4.46
N ILE A 103 -9.02 1.31 -3.62
CA ILE A 103 -9.04 2.11 -2.40
C ILE A 103 -8.00 3.21 -2.49
N TYR A 104 -8.26 4.36 -1.87
CA TYR A 104 -7.39 5.53 -1.91
C TYR A 104 -7.34 6.23 -0.56
N HIS A 105 -6.27 6.99 -0.36
CA HIS A 105 -6.08 7.87 0.79
C HIS A 105 -6.11 9.34 0.36
N TYR A 106 -6.44 10.24 1.27
CA TYR A 106 -6.54 11.68 0.96
C TYR A 106 -5.20 12.30 0.51
N GLU A 107 -4.08 11.70 0.90
CA GLU A 107 -2.73 12.09 0.47
C GLU A 107 -2.33 11.54 -0.92
N GLY A 108 -3.24 10.82 -1.60
CA GLY A 108 -3.07 10.41 -3.00
C GLY A 108 -2.46 9.02 -3.23
N HIS A 109 -2.05 8.30 -2.18
CA HIS A 109 -1.66 6.89 -2.30
C HIS A 109 -2.89 5.98 -2.45
N ARG A 110 -2.75 4.87 -3.17
CA ARG A 110 -3.88 4.02 -3.58
C ARG A 110 -3.47 2.62 -4.00
N LEU A 111 -4.41 1.69 -3.86
CA LEU A 111 -4.38 0.37 -4.48
C LEU A 111 -5.47 0.33 -5.55
N ARG A 112 -5.09 0.07 -6.81
CA ARG A 112 -6.01 0.01 -7.96
C ARG A 112 -6.01 -1.37 -8.59
N LEU A 113 -7.20 -1.85 -8.93
CA LEU A 113 -7.44 -2.98 -9.80
C LEU A 113 -7.86 -2.42 -11.17
N THR A 114 -7.10 -2.75 -12.21
CA THR A 114 -7.34 -2.25 -13.57
C THR A 114 -7.53 -3.40 -14.55
N LYS A 115 -7.88 -3.06 -15.79
CA LYS A 115 -7.91 -4.04 -16.90
C LYS A 115 -6.62 -4.88 -17.00
N ASP A 116 -6.72 -6.01 -17.71
CA ASP A 116 -5.63 -6.95 -17.97
C ASP A 116 -5.08 -7.62 -16.69
N GLY A 117 -5.91 -7.73 -15.65
CA GLY A 117 -5.58 -8.42 -14.39
C GLY A 117 -4.52 -7.71 -13.55
N ARG A 118 -4.37 -6.39 -13.71
CA ARG A 118 -3.31 -5.62 -13.04
C ARG A 118 -3.76 -5.05 -11.71
N ALA A 119 -2.98 -5.30 -10.67
CA ALA A 119 -3.06 -4.59 -9.40
C ALA A 119 -1.88 -3.61 -9.29
N ILE A 120 -2.17 -2.34 -8.96
CA ILE A 120 -1.17 -1.27 -8.87
C ILE A 120 -1.26 -0.62 -7.50
N LEU A 121 -0.20 -0.78 -6.70
CA LEU A 121 0.00 -0.04 -5.46
C LEU A 121 0.86 1.20 -5.77
N THR A 122 0.36 2.38 -5.44
CA THR A 122 1.08 3.65 -5.57
C THR A 122 1.18 4.30 -4.20
N CYS A 123 2.40 4.47 -3.69
CA CYS A 123 2.68 5.04 -2.37
C CYS A 123 4.07 5.69 -2.31
N LYS A 124 4.35 6.46 -1.26
CA LYS A 124 5.69 7.01 -0.98
C LYS A 124 6.61 5.99 -0.32
N THR A 125 6.08 5.27 0.66
CA THR A 125 6.79 4.23 1.43
C THR A 125 5.89 3.00 1.50
N LEU A 126 6.46 1.81 1.32
CA LEU A 126 5.80 0.52 1.49
C LEU A 126 6.52 -0.27 2.57
N GLU A 127 5.81 -0.61 3.64
CA GLU A 127 6.29 -1.49 4.71
C GLU A 127 5.46 -2.77 4.72
N VAL A 128 6.12 -3.92 4.80
CA VAL A 128 5.45 -5.23 4.79
C VAL A 128 5.91 -6.01 6.02
N TYR A 129 4.96 -6.29 6.91
CA TYR A 129 5.19 -7.06 8.13
C TYR A 129 4.45 -8.40 8.03
N ALA A 130 5.19 -9.50 8.09
CA ALA A 130 4.65 -10.85 8.03
C ALA A 130 5.40 -11.74 9.02
N ASP A 131 4.67 -12.45 9.89
CA ASP A 131 5.26 -13.26 10.97
C ASP A 131 5.95 -14.53 10.45
N ASN A 132 5.44 -15.09 9.35
CA ASN A 132 5.88 -16.39 8.83
C ASN A 132 6.79 -16.24 7.61
N HIS A 133 6.26 -15.75 6.48
CA HIS A 133 7.01 -15.60 5.24
C HIS A 133 6.31 -14.61 4.29
N ILE A 134 7.08 -14.08 3.34
CA ILE A 134 6.57 -13.35 2.16
C ILE A 134 7.00 -14.15 0.93
N LEU A 135 6.06 -14.49 0.05
CA LEU A 135 6.31 -15.21 -1.20
C LEU A 135 5.99 -14.31 -2.40
N PHE A 136 6.92 -14.22 -3.34
CA PHE A 136 6.72 -13.63 -4.67
C PHE A 136 6.84 -14.75 -5.72
N ASP A 137 5.72 -15.34 -6.10
CA ASP A 137 5.65 -16.36 -7.14
C ASP A 137 5.31 -15.71 -8.48
N SER A 138 6.35 -15.29 -9.19
CA SER A 138 6.26 -14.72 -10.54
C SER A 138 7.40 -15.23 -11.43
N PRO A 139 7.19 -15.34 -12.76
CA PRO A 139 8.26 -15.75 -13.67
C PRO A 139 9.46 -14.80 -13.67
N GLU A 140 9.24 -13.51 -13.37
CA GLU A 140 10.25 -12.47 -13.31
C GLU A 140 9.90 -11.45 -12.22
N SER A 141 10.92 -10.90 -11.56
CA SER A 141 10.81 -9.83 -10.57
C SER A 141 11.99 -8.86 -10.74
N THR A 142 11.71 -7.55 -10.75
CA THR A 142 12.72 -6.51 -11.00
C THR A 142 12.72 -5.46 -9.89
N PHE A 143 13.89 -5.19 -9.32
CA PHE A 143 14.15 -4.10 -8.39
C PHE A 143 15.02 -3.06 -9.09
N THR A 144 14.49 -1.86 -9.35
CA THR A 144 15.20 -0.81 -10.10
C THR A 144 16.13 0.04 -9.23
N GLY A 145 16.03 -0.10 -7.92
CA GLY A 145 16.88 0.57 -6.94
C GLY A 145 17.78 -0.41 -6.19
N ASN A 146 18.39 0.07 -5.11
CA ASN A 146 19.23 -0.77 -4.26
C ASN A 146 18.41 -1.83 -3.53
N LEU A 147 18.95 -3.04 -3.46
CA LEU A 147 18.42 -4.14 -2.64
C LEU A 147 19.38 -4.43 -1.50
N THR A 148 18.90 -4.31 -0.26
CA THR A 148 19.66 -4.66 0.95
C THR A 148 19.05 -5.91 1.59
N VAL A 149 19.87 -6.95 1.78
CA VAL A 149 19.50 -8.19 2.48
C VAL A 149 20.33 -8.28 3.75
N GLN A 150 19.69 -8.15 4.92
CA GLN A 150 20.41 -8.14 6.21
C GLN A 150 20.90 -9.52 6.66
N LYS A 151 20.22 -10.58 6.20
CA LYS A 151 20.57 -11.98 6.48
C LYS A 151 21.12 -12.63 5.22
N ASN A 152 20.87 -13.93 5.05
CA ASN A 152 21.39 -14.68 3.91
C ASN A 152 20.57 -14.42 2.65
N LEU A 153 21.27 -14.27 1.52
CA LEU A 153 20.70 -14.40 0.18
C LEU A 153 21.08 -15.76 -0.38
N THR A 154 20.09 -16.57 -0.78
CA THR A 154 20.30 -17.87 -1.44
C THR A 154 19.81 -17.79 -2.87
N VAL A 155 20.68 -18.09 -3.83
CA VAL A 155 20.35 -18.17 -5.26
C VAL A 155 20.61 -19.60 -5.70
N GLN A 156 19.58 -20.30 -6.20
CA GLN A 156 19.69 -21.72 -6.57
C GLN A 156 20.41 -21.95 -7.90
N GLN A 157 20.39 -20.94 -8.77
CA GLN A 157 20.99 -20.97 -10.10
C GLN A 157 22.25 -20.09 -10.12
N HIS A 158 22.34 -19.15 -11.04
CA HIS A 158 23.49 -18.26 -11.20
C HIS A 158 23.16 -16.83 -10.79
N THR A 159 24.17 -16.11 -10.34
CA THR A 159 24.13 -14.66 -10.13
C THR A 159 25.00 -14.00 -11.20
N HIS A 160 24.46 -13.04 -11.94
CA HIS A 160 25.23 -12.19 -12.84
C HIS A 160 25.46 -10.83 -12.19
N ILE A 161 26.71 -10.39 -12.08
CA ILE A 161 27.10 -9.11 -11.49
C ILE A 161 27.84 -8.32 -12.55
N GLN A 162 27.27 -7.21 -13.01
CA GLN A 162 27.92 -6.32 -14.00
C GLN A 162 29.00 -5.44 -13.36
N GLY A 163 28.80 -5.04 -12.11
CA GLY A 163 29.75 -4.26 -11.32
C GLY A 163 30.72 -5.12 -10.52
N ASN A 164 31.19 -4.59 -9.40
CA ASN A 164 32.11 -5.29 -8.50
C ASN A 164 31.34 -6.15 -7.49
N LEU A 165 31.92 -7.30 -7.13
CA LEU A 165 31.54 -8.06 -5.95
C LEU A 165 32.54 -7.78 -4.82
N ALA A 166 32.07 -7.18 -3.72
CA ALA A 166 32.84 -6.99 -2.50
C ALA A 166 32.45 -8.07 -1.47
N LEU A 167 33.44 -8.68 -0.83
CA LEU A 167 33.27 -9.70 0.21
C LEU A 167 34.18 -9.33 1.39
N ASP A 168 33.59 -8.84 2.48
CA ASP A 168 34.34 -8.51 3.71
C ASP A 168 34.66 -9.75 4.56
N GLY A 169 33.95 -10.85 4.29
CA GLY A 169 34.11 -12.14 4.95
C GLY A 169 34.89 -13.15 4.11
N THR A 170 34.56 -14.43 4.29
CA THR A 170 35.18 -15.55 3.57
C THR A 170 34.28 -16.01 2.42
N GLY A 171 34.88 -16.24 1.25
CA GLY A 171 34.23 -16.89 0.11
C GLY A 171 34.64 -18.36 0.01
N ASN A 172 33.71 -19.24 -0.32
CA ASN A 172 33.99 -20.63 -0.68
C ASN A 172 33.39 -20.91 -2.07
N ALA A 173 34.23 -21.36 -3.01
CA ALA A 173 33.80 -21.80 -4.32
C ALA A 173 34.06 -23.31 -4.44
N GLY A 174 32.99 -24.11 -4.47
CA GLY A 174 33.09 -25.56 -4.67
C GLY A 174 33.35 -26.00 -6.11
N GLY A 175 33.35 -25.05 -7.05
CA GLY A 175 33.60 -25.27 -8.49
C GLY A 175 34.78 -24.44 -9.00
N HIS A 176 34.89 -24.33 -10.32
CA HIS A 176 35.94 -23.52 -10.96
C HIS A 176 35.69 -22.03 -10.78
N PHE A 177 36.77 -21.29 -10.53
CA PHE A 177 36.79 -19.84 -10.55
C PHE A 177 37.68 -19.38 -11.69
N THR A 178 37.12 -18.65 -12.66
CA THR A 178 37.84 -18.13 -13.82
C THR A 178 37.80 -16.62 -13.82
N MET A 179 38.96 -15.99 -13.94
CA MET A 179 39.12 -14.55 -14.00
C MET A 179 40.32 -14.19 -14.88
N SER A 180 40.38 -12.96 -15.37
CA SER A 180 41.49 -12.48 -16.20
C SER A 180 42.79 -12.31 -15.41
N ASP A 181 42.70 -11.95 -14.13
CA ASP A 181 43.84 -11.86 -13.22
C ASP A 181 43.35 -11.90 -11.76
N ALA A 182 44.24 -12.22 -10.82
CA ALA A 182 43.93 -12.31 -9.40
C ALA A 182 45.05 -11.68 -8.56
N THR A 183 44.71 -10.86 -7.57
CA THR A 183 45.68 -10.40 -6.55
C THR A 183 45.33 -11.01 -5.21
N ILE A 184 46.25 -11.81 -4.64
CA ILE A 184 46.06 -12.49 -3.35
C ILE A 184 47.15 -12.02 -2.39
N ALA A 185 46.75 -11.44 -1.26
CA ALA A 185 47.67 -10.86 -0.27
C ALA A 185 48.71 -9.89 -0.89
N GLY A 186 48.29 -9.10 -1.89
CA GLY A 186 49.16 -8.16 -2.60
C GLY A 186 50.01 -8.76 -3.72
N VAL A 187 49.95 -10.08 -3.95
CA VAL A 187 50.66 -10.74 -5.04
C VAL A 187 49.72 -10.93 -6.23
N THR A 188 50.03 -10.29 -7.35
CA THR A 188 49.29 -10.44 -8.60
C THR A 188 49.73 -11.70 -9.33
N TYR A 189 48.76 -12.55 -9.68
CA TYR A 189 48.99 -13.85 -10.28
C TYR A 189 49.70 -13.72 -11.63
N SER A 190 49.27 -12.86 -12.54
CA SER A 190 49.89 -12.73 -13.88
C SER A 190 51.40 -12.42 -13.91
N GLY A 191 51.97 -11.91 -12.81
CA GLY A 191 53.38 -11.53 -12.70
C GLY A 191 54.12 -12.17 -11.52
N HIS A 192 53.54 -13.14 -10.81
CA HIS A 192 54.20 -13.71 -9.63
C HIS A 192 55.41 -14.57 -10.01
N THR A 193 56.44 -14.55 -9.17
CA THR A 193 57.64 -15.37 -9.32
C THR A 193 57.94 -16.09 -8.01
N HIS A 194 58.67 -17.20 -8.08
CA HIS A 194 59.12 -17.95 -6.91
C HIS A 194 60.63 -17.90 -6.77
N ARG A 195 61.14 -18.09 -5.56
CA ARG A 195 62.58 -18.24 -5.33
C ARG A 195 63.04 -19.63 -5.74
N GLU A 196 64.09 -19.69 -6.54
CA GLU A 196 64.65 -20.96 -7.02
C GLU A 196 65.51 -21.62 -5.92
N ASN A 197 65.64 -22.95 -5.96
CA ASN A 197 66.51 -23.70 -5.04
C ASN A 197 68.03 -23.50 -5.32
N GLY A 198 68.39 -22.72 -6.34
CA GLY A 198 69.76 -22.50 -6.83
C GLY A 198 70.45 -21.23 -6.31
N ARG A 199 71.34 -20.63 -7.13
CA ARG A 199 72.25 -19.50 -6.78
C ARG A 199 71.57 -18.14 -6.51
N GLY A 200 70.32 -18.11 -6.06
CA GLY A 200 69.66 -16.92 -5.52
C GLY A 200 68.80 -16.09 -6.49
N SER A 201 68.50 -16.59 -7.69
CA SER A 201 67.54 -15.96 -8.63
C SER A 201 66.08 -16.34 -8.32
N ASN A 202 65.16 -15.51 -8.80
CA ASN A 202 63.74 -15.87 -8.92
C ASN A 202 63.50 -16.59 -10.26
N THR A 203 62.43 -17.39 -10.32
CA THR A 203 61.92 -17.99 -11.56
C THR A 203 61.50 -16.92 -12.56
N GLY A 204 61.29 -17.33 -13.82
CA GLY A 204 60.44 -16.58 -14.75
C GLY A 204 59.00 -16.46 -14.23
N GLY A 205 58.21 -15.61 -14.87
CA GLY A 205 56.77 -15.46 -14.58
C GLY A 205 55.97 -16.71 -14.98
N PRO A 206 54.67 -16.74 -14.65
CA PRO A 206 53.81 -17.88 -14.95
C PRO A 206 53.69 -18.08 -16.46
N GLN A 207 53.54 -19.33 -16.88
CA GLN A 207 53.15 -19.63 -18.24
C GLN A 207 51.67 -19.26 -18.41
N ASN A 208 51.41 -18.13 -19.04
CA ASN A 208 50.05 -17.73 -19.39
C ASN A 208 49.59 -18.63 -20.54
N GLY A 209 48.47 -19.31 -20.34
CA GLY A 209 47.77 -20.07 -21.39
C GLY A 209 47.09 -19.18 -22.40
#